data_AF-A0A356TTP3-F1
#
_entry.id   AF-A0A356TTP3-F1
#
_cell.length_a   1.000
_cell.length_b   1.000
_cell.length_c   1.000
_cell.angle_alpha   90.00
_cell.angle_beta   90.00
_cell.angle_gamma   90.00
#
_symmetry.space_group_name_H-M   'P 1'
#
loop_
_entity.id
_entity.type
_entity.pdbx_description
1 polymer ?
#
loop_
_entity_poly.entity_id
_entity_poly.type
_entity_poly.pdbx_seq_one_letter_code
_entity_poly.pdbx_strand_id
1 'polypeptide(L)'
;MSEIDLTCNAWATIVAERMNADQNFADLVDQFRAQPPRDLRGLFLMDALQAAEAHVAVITQVLGEHLEGRRGDPVIILDEIRKRQKRIAAVYAVNAFLAVLNQMKPEKPKWQAFDALDPRFAVLALAHQTLGYALEAAQIVAPPDVTEQIINATQDEAVWVWRRMPEPGTDTLAACAAAAAFFRHLGAESMVTTDEVAAFYAEQNTQRPS
;
A
#
# COMPACT_ATOMS: atom_id res chain seq x y z
N MET A 1 32.15 -6.60 -4.77
CA MET A 1 31.34 -6.24 -5.95
C MET A 1 31.92 -4.97 -6.52
N SER A 2 32.19 -4.89 -7.82
CA SER A 2 32.78 -3.67 -8.41
C SER A 2 31.73 -2.56 -8.56
N GLU A 3 32.17 -1.31 -8.70
CA GLU A 3 31.29 -0.16 -8.97
C GLU A 3 30.50 -0.32 -10.28
N ILE A 4 31.11 -0.97 -11.28
CA ILE A 4 30.47 -1.31 -12.55
C ILE A 4 29.34 -2.32 -12.31
N ASP A 5 29.59 -3.38 -11.53
CA ASP A 5 28.56 -4.38 -11.21
C ASP A 5 27.38 -3.76 -10.47
N LEU A 6 27.65 -2.87 -9.50
CA LEU A 6 26.63 -2.11 -8.77
C LEU A 6 25.74 -1.29 -9.72
N THR A 7 26.38 -0.53 -10.60
CA THR A 7 25.70 0.34 -11.58
C THR A 7 24.87 -0.48 -12.56
N CYS A 8 25.43 -1.56 -13.10
CA CYS A 8 24.72 -2.46 -14.02
C CYS A 8 23.54 -3.16 -13.35
N ASN A 9 23.71 -3.63 -12.11
CA ASN A 9 22.63 -4.28 -11.35
C ASN A 9 21.50 -3.30 -11.03
N ALA A 10 21.82 -2.05 -10.67
CA ALA A 10 20.82 -1.02 -10.41
C ALA A 10 20.00 -0.71 -11.68
N TRP A 11 20.66 -0.55 -12.84
CA TRP A 11 19.95 -0.38 -14.11
C TRP A 11 19.09 -1.59 -14.48
N ALA A 12 19.62 -2.80 -14.36
CA ALA A 12 18.87 -4.02 -14.63
C ALA A 12 17.62 -4.12 -13.75
N THR A 13 17.73 -3.73 -12.47
CA THR A 13 16.61 -3.70 -11.53
C THR A 13 15.57 -2.66 -11.94
N ILE A 14 15.99 -1.43 -12.26
CA ILE A 14 15.07 -0.36 -12.73
C ILE A 14 14.30 -0.81 -13.98
N VAL A 15 14.99 -1.40 -14.96
CA VAL A 15 14.37 -1.89 -16.20
C VAL A 15 13.37 -3.01 -15.89
N ALA A 16 13.74 -3.97 -15.05
CA ALA A 16 12.84 -5.06 -14.66
C ALA A 16 11.60 -4.54 -13.92
N GLU A 17 11.77 -3.64 -12.95
CA GLU A 17 10.66 -3.01 -12.23
C GLU A 17 9.73 -2.26 -13.18
N ARG A 18 10.30 -1.51 -14.14
CA ARG A 18 9.51 -0.79 -15.13
C ARG A 18 8.70 -1.72 -16.03
N MET A 19 9.34 -2.77 -16.56
CA MET A 19 8.68 -3.76 -17.42
C MET A 19 7.54 -4.45 -16.67
N ASN A 20 7.76 -4.82 -15.40
CA ASN A 20 6.73 -5.45 -14.58
C ASN A 20 5.55 -4.49 -14.31
N ALA A 21 5.82 -3.22 -14.02
CA ALA A 21 4.79 -2.22 -13.81
C ALA A 21 3.95 -1.98 -15.08
N ASP A 22 4.60 -1.82 -16.24
CA ASP A 22 3.92 -1.64 -17.52
C ASP A 22 3.07 -2.87 -17.89
N GLN A 23 3.60 -4.09 -17.69
CA GLN A 23 2.88 -5.33 -17.96
C GLN A 23 1.65 -5.48 -17.06
N ASN A 24 1.80 -5.28 -15.75
CA ASN A 24 0.69 -5.36 -14.80
C ASN A 24 -0.41 -4.34 -15.13
N PHE A 25 -0.03 -3.11 -15.47
CA PHE A 25 -0.99 -2.09 -15.89
C PHE A 25 -1.72 -2.50 -17.17
N ALA A 26 -1.01 -3.01 -18.18
CA ALA A 26 -1.61 -3.47 -19.43
C ALA A 26 -2.61 -4.62 -19.18
N ASP A 27 -2.25 -5.61 -18.37
CA ASP A 27 -3.11 -6.74 -18.03
C ASP A 27 -4.39 -6.29 -17.32
N LEU A 28 -4.29 -5.33 -16.40
CA LEU A 28 -5.45 -4.77 -15.70
C LEU A 28 -6.33 -3.92 -16.60
N VAL A 29 -5.75 -3.15 -17.54
CA VAL A 29 -6.51 -2.41 -18.56
C VAL A 29 -7.32 -3.37 -19.43
N ASP A 30 -6.71 -4.48 -19.86
CA ASP A 30 -7.38 -5.48 -20.70
C ASP A 30 -8.50 -6.19 -19.94
N GLN A 31 -8.28 -6.56 -18.68
CA GLN A 31 -9.33 -7.10 -17.80
C GLN A 31 -10.48 -6.11 -17.63
N PHE A 32 -10.17 -4.83 -17.38
CA PHE A 32 -11.16 -3.78 -17.21
C PHE A 32 -12.01 -3.57 -18.47
N ARG A 33 -11.37 -3.59 -19.64
CA ARG A 33 -12.06 -3.48 -20.94
C ARG A 33 -12.94 -4.69 -21.24
N ALA A 34 -12.45 -5.89 -20.92
CA ALA A 34 -13.18 -7.14 -21.14
C ALA A 34 -14.43 -7.24 -20.26
N GLN A 35 -14.38 -6.71 -19.04
CA GLN A 35 -15.50 -6.77 -18.11
C GLN A 35 -15.61 -5.48 -17.27
N PRO A 36 -16.31 -4.43 -17.79
CA PRO A 36 -16.42 -3.18 -17.07
C PRO A 36 -17.13 -3.37 -15.72
N PRO A 37 -16.67 -2.68 -14.66
CA PRO A 37 -17.23 -2.76 -13.32
C PRO A 37 -18.74 -2.56 -13.25
N ARG A 38 -19.49 -3.55 -12.75
CA ARG A 38 -20.93 -3.39 -12.41
C ARG A 38 -21.28 -3.77 -10.98
N ASP A 39 -20.32 -4.33 -10.24
CA ASP A 39 -20.47 -4.80 -8.86
C ASP A 39 -19.16 -4.56 -8.08
N LEU A 40 -19.07 -5.10 -6.85
CA LEU A 40 -17.89 -4.98 -5.99
C LEU A 40 -16.60 -5.46 -6.67
N ARG A 41 -16.64 -6.50 -7.52
CA ARG A 41 -15.46 -6.98 -8.25
C ARG A 41 -14.93 -5.92 -9.20
N GLY A 42 -15.85 -5.17 -9.78
CA GLY A 42 -15.56 -4.02 -10.60
C GLY A 42 -14.88 -2.87 -9.83
N LEU A 43 -15.35 -2.56 -8.62
CA LEU A 43 -14.70 -1.55 -7.78
C LEU A 43 -13.26 -1.99 -7.42
N PHE A 44 -13.07 -3.25 -7.07
CA PHE A 44 -11.74 -3.80 -6.81
C PHE A 44 -10.80 -3.75 -8.01
N LEU A 45 -11.33 -3.99 -9.21
CA LEU A 45 -10.57 -3.90 -10.45
C LEU A 45 -10.20 -2.44 -10.77
N MET A 46 -11.07 -1.48 -10.46
CA MET A 46 -10.76 -0.05 -10.54
C MET A 46 -9.59 0.32 -9.60
N ASP A 47 -9.64 -0.15 -8.35
CA ASP A 47 -8.59 0.13 -7.37
C ASP A 47 -7.25 -0.51 -7.78
N ALA A 48 -7.27 -1.73 -8.34
CA ALA A 48 -6.09 -2.39 -8.90
C ALA A 48 -5.47 -1.54 -10.02
N LEU A 49 -6.32 -1.09 -10.94
CA LEU A 49 -5.89 -0.31 -12.09
C LEU A 49 -5.26 1.02 -11.65
N GLN A 50 -5.86 1.71 -10.69
CA GLN A 50 -5.29 2.94 -10.11
C GLN A 50 -3.96 2.71 -9.41
N ALA A 51 -3.81 1.59 -8.68
CA ALA A 51 -2.54 1.24 -8.04
C ALA A 51 -1.44 0.95 -9.06
N ALA A 52 -1.75 0.19 -10.12
CA ALA A 52 -0.82 -0.09 -11.20
C ALA A 52 -0.43 1.18 -11.97
N GLU A 53 -1.39 2.06 -12.24
CA GLU A 53 -1.13 3.37 -12.85
C GLU A 53 -0.18 4.22 -11.99
N ALA A 54 -0.44 4.31 -10.68
CA ALA A 54 0.40 5.06 -9.75
C ALA A 54 1.84 4.52 -9.71
N HIS A 55 2.00 3.19 -9.79
CA HIS A 55 3.32 2.56 -9.86
C HIS A 55 4.09 2.96 -11.13
N VAL A 56 3.46 2.89 -12.30
CA VAL A 56 4.05 3.34 -13.57
C VAL A 56 4.40 4.83 -13.51
N ALA A 57 3.52 5.66 -12.94
CA ALA A 57 3.71 7.10 -12.82
C ALA A 57 4.92 7.44 -11.95
N VAL A 58 5.10 6.78 -10.80
CA VAL A 58 6.27 6.98 -9.92
C VAL A 58 7.57 6.69 -10.64
N ILE A 59 7.67 5.54 -11.32
CA ILE A 59 8.91 5.18 -12.03
C ILE A 59 9.18 6.20 -13.14
N THR A 60 8.14 6.59 -13.90
CA THR A 60 8.27 7.61 -14.96
C THR A 60 8.76 8.94 -14.42
N GLN A 61 8.17 9.40 -13.32
CA GLN A 61 8.49 10.68 -12.72
C GLN A 61 9.93 10.73 -12.20
N VAL A 62 10.36 9.71 -11.45
CA VAL A 62 11.74 9.66 -10.92
C VAL A 62 12.75 9.60 -12.06
N LEU A 63 12.47 8.80 -13.11
CA LEU A 63 13.33 8.78 -14.29
C LEU A 63 13.41 10.15 -14.98
N GLY A 64 12.29 10.86 -15.14
CA GLY A 64 12.27 12.22 -15.68
C GLY A 64 13.13 13.18 -14.85
N GLU A 65 12.90 13.22 -13.53
CA GLU A 65 13.63 14.11 -12.61
C GLU A 65 15.15 13.87 -12.61
N HIS A 66 15.59 12.61 -12.75
CA HIS A 66 17.02 12.26 -12.67
C HIS A 66 17.74 12.19 -14.03
N LEU A 67 17.02 12.01 -15.13
CA LEU A 67 17.59 11.90 -16.48
C LEU A 67 17.45 13.17 -17.32
N GLU A 68 16.64 14.15 -16.90
CA GLU A 68 16.59 15.45 -17.54
C GLU A 68 17.94 16.21 -17.42
N GLY A 69 18.76 16.09 -18.47
CA GLY A 69 19.96 16.90 -18.67
C GLY A 69 21.24 16.39 -18.01
N ARG A 70 21.28 15.18 -17.43
CA ARG A 70 22.49 14.59 -16.81
C ARG A 70 22.58 13.07 -17.04
N ARG A 71 23.77 12.50 -16.82
CA ARG A 71 23.91 11.05 -16.54
C ARG A 71 23.38 10.81 -15.12
N GLY A 72 22.20 10.21 -15.02
CA GLY A 72 21.62 9.84 -13.73
C GLY A 72 22.40 8.70 -13.07
N ASP A 73 22.59 8.78 -11.75
CA ASP A 73 23.13 7.68 -10.95
C ASP A 73 22.01 6.65 -10.71
N PRO A 74 22.11 5.42 -11.26
CA PRO A 74 21.06 4.42 -11.12
C PRO A 74 20.85 3.93 -9.70
N VAL A 75 21.86 4.02 -8.83
CA VAL A 75 21.71 3.63 -7.42
C VAL A 75 20.80 4.62 -6.71
N ILE A 76 21.00 5.93 -6.96
CA ILE A 76 20.15 6.99 -6.42
C ILE A 76 18.74 6.91 -7.01
N ILE A 77 18.61 6.68 -8.31
CA ILE A 77 17.31 6.53 -8.98
C ILE A 77 16.53 5.37 -8.37
N LEU A 78 17.17 4.21 -8.19
CA LEU A 78 16.52 3.02 -7.63
C LEU A 78 16.11 3.25 -6.17
N ASP A 79 16.93 3.91 -5.38
CA ASP A 79 16.60 4.23 -3.98
C ASP A 79 15.39 5.17 -3.89
N GLU A 80 15.33 6.21 -4.74
CA GLU A 80 14.20 7.15 -4.77
C GLU A 80 12.91 6.49 -5.27
N ILE A 81 12.98 5.60 -6.27
CA ILE A 81 11.83 4.78 -6.70
C ILE A 81 11.28 3.99 -5.51
N ARG A 82 12.15 3.25 -4.80
CA ARG A 82 11.77 2.43 -3.65
C ARG A 82 11.19 3.27 -2.51
N LYS A 83 11.78 4.45 -2.26
CA LYS A 83 11.28 5.38 -1.25
C LYS A 83 9.86 5.85 -1.58
N ARG A 84 9.59 6.24 -2.84
CA ARG A 84 8.24 6.65 -3.26
C ARG A 84 7.23 5.51 -3.26
N GLN A 85 7.65 4.32 -3.66
CA GLN A 85 6.80 3.13 -3.59
C GLN A 85 6.42 2.79 -2.13
N LYS A 86 7.35 2.93 -1.16
CA LYS A 86 7.02 2.78 0.28
C LYS A 86 5.99 3.79 0.77
N ARG A 87 6.02 5.03 0.26
CA ARG A 87 4.97 6.02 0.57
C ARG A 87 3.60 5.56 0.09
N ILE A 88 3.53 5.07 -1.16
CA ILE A 88 2.31 4.51 -1.73
C ILE A 88 1.82 3.31 -0.92
N ALA A 89 2.73 2.41 -0.52
CA ALA A 89 2.43 1.26 0.32
C ALA A 89 1.80 1.68 1.65
N ALA A 90 2.39 2.68 2.33
CA ALA A 90 1.86 3.21 3.57
C ALA A 90 0.41 3.73 3.39
N VAL A 91 0.12 4.42 2.29
CA VAL A 91 -1.21 4.98 2.06
C VAL A 91 -2.27 3.93 1.78
N TYR A 92 -1.96 2.94 0.95
CA TYR A 92 -2.89 1.82 0.73
C TYR A 92 -3.13 1.05 2.03
N ALA A 93 -2.08 0.79 2.83
CA ALA A 93 -2.23 0.12 4.10
C ALA A 93 -3.11 0.91 5.09
N VAL A 94 -2.88 2.22 5.24
CA VAL A 94 -3.70 3.08 6.12
C VAL A 94 -5.17 3.08 5.67
N ASN A 95 -5.44 3.18 4.37
CA ASN A 95 -6.81 3.14 3.83
C ASN A 95 -7.50 1.79 4.14
N ALA A 96 -6.79 0.68 3.97
CA ALA A 96 -7.30 -0.65 4.31
C ALA A 96 -7.65 -0.75 5.79
N PHE A 97 -6.74 -0.31 6.67
CA PHE A 97 -6.95 -0.36 8.12
C PHE A 97 -8.03 0.61 8.61
N LEU A 98 -8.18 1.78 7.99
CA LEU A 98 -9.31 2.68 8.25
C LEU A 98 -10.64 1.97 8.00
N ALA A 99 -10.78 1.24 6.90
CA ALA A 99 -11.99 0.49 6.58
C ALA A 99 -12.28 -0.61 7.62
N VAL A 100 -11.26 -1.41 7.96
CA VAL A 100 -11.38 -2.48 8.96
C VAL A 100 -11.73 -1.93 10.34
N LEU A 101 -10.98 -0.94 10.81
CA LEU A 101 -11.21 -0.33 12.12
C LEU A 101 -12.60 0.29 12.18
N ASN A 102 -13.04 1.02 11.14
CA ASN A 102 -14.40 1.56 11.08
C ASN A 102 -15.47 0.48 11.23
N GLN A 103 -15.21 -0.75 10.80
CA GLN A 103 -16.14 -1.86 10.97
C GLN A 103 -16.07 -2.53 12.34
N MET A 104 -14.96 -2.34 13.07
CA MET A 104 -14.76 -2.78 14.45
C MET A 104 -15.13 -1.73 15.51
N LYS A 105 -15.88 -0.67 15.16
CA LYS A 105 -16.32 0.34 16.15
C LYS A 105 -17.13 -0.33 17.27
N PRO A 106 -17.04 0.13 18.54
CA PRO A 106 -17.73 -0.48 19.68
C PRO A 106 -19.25 -0.61 19.50
N GLU A 107 -19.83 0.32 18.73
CA GLU A 107 -21.26 0.37 18.39
C GLU A 107 -21.67 -0.64 17.31
N LYS A 108 -20.68 -1.29 16.64
CA LYS A 108 -20.90 -2.28 15.60
C LYS A 108 -20.68 -3.70 16.13
N PRO A 109 -21.35 -4.71 15.55
CA PRO A 109 -21.14 -6.11 15.95
C PRO A 109 -19.67 -6.53 15.83
N LYS A 110 -19.10 -7.10 16.91
CA LYS A 110 -17.73 -7.65 16.94
C LYS A 110 -17.61 -8.96 16.15
N TRP A 111 -16.42 -9.27 15.65
CA TRP A 111 -16.09 -10.43 14.80
C TRP A 111 -16.04 -11.75 15.61
N GLN A 112 -17.06 -12.01 16.43
CA GLN A 112 -17.13 -13.21 17.28
C GLN A 112 -17.76 -14.42 16.59
N ALA A 113 -18.43 -14.21 15.45
CA ALA A 113 -18.97 -15.26 14.60
C ALA A 113 -18.88 -14.80 13.14
N PHE A 114 -18.17 -15.58 12.32
CA PHE A 114 -18.03 -15.34 10.89
C PHE A 114 -18.99 -16.26 10.15
N ASP A 115 -20.19 -15.77 9.82
CA ASP A 115 -21.06 -16.44 8.86
C ASP A 115 -20.68 -16.02 7.43
N ALA A 116 -20.69 -16.95 6.48
CA ALA A 116 -20.24 -16.74 5.09
C ALA A 116 -21.02 -15.63 4.32
N LEU A 117 -22.11 -15.12 4.89
CA LEU A 117 -22.95 -14.04 4.34
C LEU A 117 -22.79 -12.71 5.09
N ASP A 118 -21.81 -12.59 5.97
CA ASP A 118 -21.61 -11.37 6.75
C ASP A 118 -21.08 -10.22 5.89
N PRO A 119 -21.73 -9.04 5.85
CA PRO A 119 -21.23 -7.86 5.13
C PRO A 119 -19.82 -7.43 5.55
N ARG A 120 -19.36 -7.82 6.74
CA ARG A 120 -17.99 -7.62 7.24
C ARG A 120 -16.94 -8.38 6.41
N PHE A 121 -17.31 -9.49 5.77
CA PHE A 121 -16.43 -10.18 4.84
C PHE A 121 -16.10 -9.33 3.61
N ALA A 122 -17.02 -8.51 3.14
CA ALA A 122 -16.73 -7.61 2.02
C ALA A 122 -15.69 -6.54 2.40
N VAL A 123 -15.76 -6.02 3.64
CA VAL A 123 -14.77 -5.07 4.17
C VAL A 123 -13.40 -5.74 4.35
N LEU A 124 -13.38 -6.97 4.86
CA LEU A 124 -12.15 -7.75 5.00
C LEU A 124 -11.52 -8.13 3.66
N ALA A 125 -12.33 -8.51 2.67
CA ALA A 125 -11.88 -8.79 1.32
C ALA A 125 -11.30 -7.54 0.65
N LEU A 126 -11.98 -6.39 0.81
CA LEU A 126 -11.44 -5.10 0.36
C LEU A 126 -10.10 -4.80 1.01
N ALA A 127 -10.03 -4.90 2.34
CA ALA A 127 -8.80 -4.61 3.08
C ALA A 127 -7.65 -5.56 2.69
N HIS A 128 -7.92 -6.85 2.52
CA HIS A 128 -6.95 -7.82 2.01
C HIS A 128 -6.42 -7.37 0.66
N GLN A 129 -7.31 -7.05 -0.28
CA GLN A 129 -6.91 -6.68 -1.63
C GLN A 129 -6.13 -5.35 -1.67
N THR A 130 -6.58 -4.35 -0.92
CA THR A 130 -5.87 -3.07 -0.77
C THR A 130 -4.50 -3.26 -0.14
N LEU A 131 -4.36 -4.17 0.82
CA LEU A 131 -3.05 -4.52 1.38
C LEU A 131 -2.20 -5.32 0.40
N GLY A 132 -2.80 -6.10 -0.50
CA GLY A 132 -2.10 -6.67 -1.65
C GLY A 132 -1.34 -5.61 -2.44
N TYR A 133 -2.00 -4.50 -2.79
CA TYR A 133 -1.33 -3.38 -3.48
C TYR A 133 -0.24 -2.73 -2.63
N ALA A 134 -0.47 -2.62 -1.32
CA ALA A 134 0.53 -2.08 -0.40
C ALA A 134 1.79 -2.97 -0.36
N LEU A 135 1.62 -4.28 -0.36
CA LEU A 135 2.71 -5.25 -0.36
C LEU A 135 3.46 -5.26 -1.68
N GLU A 136 2.74 -5.22 -2.80
CA GLU A 136 3.34 -5.09 -4.14
C GLU A 136 4.19 -3.82 -4.25
N ALA A 137 3.65 -2.67 -3.81
CA ALA A 137 4.39 -1.42 -3.79
C ALA A 137 5.62 -1.51 -2.86
N ALA A 138 5.50 -2.14 -1.70
CA ALA A 138 6.62 -2.35 -0.79
C ALA A 138 7.62 -3.42 -1.26
N GLN A 139 7.36 -4.11 -2.38
CA GLN A 139 8.11 -5.28 -2.87
C GLN A 139 8.19 -6.42 -1.84
N ILE A 140 7.11 -6.60 -1.08
CA ILE A 140 6.97 -7.65 -0.08
C ILE A 140 6.11 -8.77 -0.67
N VAL A 141 6.61 -10.00 -0.63
CA VAL A 141 5.81 -11.17 -1.02
C VAL A 141 4.70 -11.37 0.01
N ALA A 142 3.45 -11.36 -0.45
CA ALA A 142 2.31 -11.55 0.41
C ALA A 142 2.34 -12.95 1.07
N PRO A 143 2.23 -13.04 2.41
CA PRO A 143 2.20 -14.32 3.08
C PRO A 143 0.83 -15.02 2.88
N PRO A 144 0.74 -16.34 3.07
CA PRO A 144 -0.51 -17.08 2.86
C PRO A 144 -1.63 -16.71 3.86
N ASP A 145 -1.27 -16.10 4.99
CA ASP A 145 -2.13 -15.77 6.13
C ASP A 145 -2.41 -14.26 6.27
N VAL A 146 -2.31 -13.46 5.19
CA VAL A 146 -2.56 -11.99 5.21
C VAL A 146 -3.80 -11.60 6.01
N THR A 147 -4.92 -12.32 5.87
CA THR A 147 -6.16 -12.02 6.60
C THR A 147 -6.00 -12.14 8.12
N GLU A 148 -5.26 -13.14 8.60
CA GLU A 148 -4.96 -13.29 10.03
C GLU A 148 -4.05 -12.17 10.52
N GLN A 149 -3.06 -11.78 9.72
CA GLN A 149 -2.16 -10.68 10.05
C GLN A 149 -2.88 -9.32 10.12
N ILE A 150 -3.87 -9.10 9.25
CA ILE A 150 -4.76 -7.93 9.32
C ILE A 150 -5.51 -7.88 10.64
N ILE A 151 -6.12 -9.01 11.02
CA ILE A 151 -6.83 -9.15 12.29
C ILE A 151 -5.89 -8.82 13.45
N ASN A 152 -4.72 -9.45 13.50
CA ASN A 152 -3.75 -9.26 14.58
C ASN A 152 -3.29 -7.81 14.68
N ALA A 153 -2.96 -7.18 13.54
CA ALA A 153 -2.56 -5.78 13.50
C ALA A 153 -3.66 -4.83 14.02
N THR A 154 -4.93 -5.11 13.72
CA THR A 154 -6.07 -4.28 14.20
C THR A 154 -6.40 -4.46 15.68
N GLN A 155 -5.88 -5.53 16.30
CA GLN A 155 -6.09 -5.85 17.70
C GLN A 155 -4.94 -5.38 18.60
N ASP A 156 -3.86 -4.85 18.03
CA ASP A 156 -2.71 -4.30 18.75
C ASP A 156 -3.15 -3.21 19.74
N GLU A 157 -2.62 -3.26 20.96
CA GLU A 157 -2.96 -2.32 22.03
C GLU A 157 -2.71 -0.87 21.62
N ALA A 158 -1.64 -0.59 20.88
CA ALA A 158 -1.29 0.76 20.43
C ALA A 158 -2.39 1.39 19.55
N VAL A 159 -3.06 0.59 18.72
CA VAL A 159 -4.18 1.04 17.87
C VAL A 159 -5.33 1.56 18.74
N TRP A 160 -5.64 0.86 19.83
CA TRP A 160 -6.74 1.20 20.72
C TRP A 160 -6.42 2.31 21.71
N VAL A 161 -5.14 2.59 21.95
CA VAL A 161 -4.70 3.79 22.69
C VAL A 161 -5.13 5.04 21.93
N TRP A 162 -4.76 5.15 20.64
CA TRP A 162 -5.12 6.28 19.80
C TRP A 162 -6.63 6.44 19.68
N ARG A 163 -7.34 5.34 19.48
CA ARG A 163 -8.78 5.34 19.24
C ARG A 163 -9.63 5.82 20.42
N ARG A 164 -9.10 5.73 21.64
CA ARG A 164 -9.78 6.20 22.85
C ARG A 164 -9.56 7.68 23.11
N MET A 165 -8.67 8.34 22.36
CA MET A 165 -8.43 9.76 22.51
C MET A 165 -9.58 10.57 21.86
N PRO A 166 -10.03 11.66 22.51
CA PRO A 166 -11.18 12.45 22.03
C PRO A 166 -10.85 13.41 20.88
N GLU A 167 -9.64 13.37 20.34
CA GLU A 167 -9.14 14.35 19.36
C GLU A 167 -9.52 13.98 17.92
N PRO A 168 -9.79 14.97 17.05
CA PRO A 168 -9.96 14.73 15.61
C PRO A 168 -8.69 14.11 14.98
N GLY A 169 -8.87 13.15 14.07
CA GLY A 169 -7.74 12.48 13.37
C GLY A 169 -7.18 11.26 14.09
N THR A 170 -7.68 10.93 15.28
CA THR A 170 -7.30 9.74 16.06
C THR A 170 -7.63 8.41 15.36
N ASP A 171 -8.73 8.34 14.61
CA ASP A 171 -9.06 7.19 13.76
C ASP A 171 -7.96 6.95 12.69
N THR A 172 -7.40 8.03 12.12
CA THR A 172 -6.27 7.96 11.17
C THR A 172 -5.00 7.51 11.86
N LEU A 173 -4.67 8.05 13.03
CA LEU A 173 -3.49 7.62 13.79
C LEU A 173 -3.58 6.16 14.25
N ALA A 174 -4.78 5.70 14.61
CA ALA A 174 -5.03 4.29 14.91
C ALA A 174 -4.78 3.40 13.68
N ALA A 175 -5.21 3.83 12.49
CA ALA A 175 -4.93 3.11 11.24
C ALA A 175 -3.44 3.13 10.88
N CYS A 176 -2.73 4.25 11.11
CA CYS A 176 -1.27 4.31 10.95
C CYS A 176 -0.56 3.34 11.90
N ALA A 177 -1.01 3.22 13.15
CA ALA A 177 -0.46 2.27 14.11
C ALA A 177 -0.68 0.82 13.67
N ALA A 178 -1.87 0.50 13.13
CA ALA A 178 -2.19 -0.82 12.60
C ALA A 178 -1.33 -1.15 11.36
N ALA A 179 -1.18 -0.19 10.44
CA ALA A 179 -0.31 -0.35 9.27
C ALA A 179 1.16 -0.58 9.67
N ALA A 180 1.66 0.18 10.64
CA ALA A 180 3.02 -0.01 11.16
C ALA A 180 3.19 -1.39 11.81
N ALA A 181 2.22 -1.85 12.60
CA ALA A 181 2.23 -3.20 13.19
C ALA A 181 2.24 -4.30 12.13
N PHE A 182 1.44 -4.14 11.07
CA PHE A 182 1.38 -5.06 9.94
C PHE A 182 2.72 -5.17 9.21
N PHE A 183 3.33 -4.05 8.81
CA PHE A 183 4.62 -4.07 8.12
C PHE A 183 5.76 -4.61 9.00
N ARG A 184 5.78 -4.27 10.30
CA ARG A 184 6.75 -4.86 11.25
C ARG A 184 6.62 -6.37 11.34
N HIS A 185 5.40 -6.89 11.39
CA HIS A 185 5.17 -8.34 11.47
C HIS A 185 5.68 -9.10 10.24
N LEU A 186 5.64 -8.44 9.07
CA LEU A 186 6.17 -8.96 7.81
C LEU A 186 7.70 -8.86 7.67
N GLY A 187 8.40 -8.33 8.67
CA GLY A 187 9.85 -8.13 8.63
C GLY A 187 10.27 -6.94 7.76
N ALA A 188 9.36 -6.02 7.43
CA ALA A 188 9.67 -4.81 6.70
C ALA A 188 10.24 -3.72 7.64
N GLU A 189 11.42 -3.98 8.21
CA GLU A 189 12.11 -3.12 9.19
C GLU A 189 12.56 -1.75 8.63
N SER A 190 12.26 -1.44 7.37
CA SER A 190 12.46 -0.10 6.80
C SER A 190 11.18 0.76 6.77
N MET A 191 10.07 0.24 7.30
CA MET A 191 8.78 0.91 7.50
C MET A 191 8.29 0.63 8.93
N VAL A 192 8.75 1.41 9.92
CA VAL A 192 8.81 0.88 11.30
C VAL A 192 7.84 1.57 12.25
N THR A 193 7.64 2.87 12.09
CA THR A 193 6.96 3.67 13.11
C THR A 193 5.62 4.20 12.66
N THR A 194 4.71 4.35 13.63
CA THR A 194 3.42 5.03 13.43
C THR A 194 3.63 6.43 12.86
N ASP A 195 4.68 7.13 13.30
CA ASP A 195 4.99 8.50 12.88
C ASP A 195 5.45 8.58 11.42
N GLU A 196 6.31 7.66 10.97
CA GLU A 196 6.72 7.58 9.56
C GLU A 196 5.53 7.29 8.65
N VAL A 197 4.68 6.33 9.03
CA VAL A 197 3.46 6.01 8.28
C VAL A 197 2.51 7.20 8.23
N ALA A 198 2.33 7.91 9.35
CA ALA A 198 1.51 9.11 9.43
C ALA A 198 2.07 10.24 8.56
N ALA A 199 3.39 10.45 8.55
CA ALA A 199 4.04 11.44 7.70
C ALA A 199 3.82 11.15 6.22
N PHE A 200 4.02 9.92 5.77
CA PHE A 200 3.76 9.52 4.39
C PHE A 200 2.29 9.69 3.99
N TYR A 201 1.36 9.32 4.88
CA TYR A 201 -0.07 9.49 4.65
C TYR A 201 -0.51 10.96 4.58
N ALA A 202 0.10 11.82 5.40
CA ALA A 202 -0.15 13.26 5.37
C ALA A 202 0.39 13.92 4.10
N GLU A 203 1.65 13.62 3.73
CA GLU A 203 2.30 14.14 2.51
C GLU A 203 1.44 13.90 1.26
N GLN A 204 0.90 12.69 1.09
CA GLN A 204 0.07 12.36 -0.07
C GLN A 204 -1.29 13.09 -0.05
N ASN A 205 -1.92 13.26 1.12
CA ASN A 205 -3.21 13.95 1.21
C ASN A 205 -3.10 15.47 1.09
N THR A 206 -1.92 16.07 1.36
CA THR A 206 -1.65 17.48 1.06
C THR A 206 -1.39 17.76 -0.43
N GLN A 207 -1.08 16.72 -1.23
CA GLN A 207 -0.78 16.86 -2.66
C GLN A 207 -2.00 16.61 -3.57
N ARG A 208 -3.16 16.23 -3.02
CA ARG A 208 -4.41 16.16 -3.78
C ARG A 208 -5.00 17.57 -3.92
N PRO A 209 -5.18 18.13 -5.13
CA PRO A 209 -5.95 19.35 -5.29
C PRO A 209 -7.39 19.09 -4.83
N SER A 210 -7.90 19.98 -3.98
CA SER A 210 -9.29 20.03 -3.51
C SER A 210 -10.29 20.19 -4.66
#